data_AF-A0A523GQZ4-F1
#
_entry.id   AF-A0A523GQZ4-F1
#
_cell.length_a   1.000
_cell.length_b   1.000
_cell.length_c   1.000
_cell.angle_alpha   90.00
_cell.angle_beta   90.00
_cell.angle_gamma   90.00
#
_symmetry.space_group_name_H-M   'P 1'
#
loop_
_entity.id
_entity.type
_entity.pdbx_description
1 polymer ?
#
loop_
_entity_poly.entity_id
_entity_poly.type
_entity_poly.pdbx_seq_one_letter_code
_entity_poly.pdbx_strand_id
1 'polypeptide(L)'
;MSITLKPLRRSAFFISDRTGITAEKLGHSLLKQFENLSFTENTLPYLDTLEKASAVVTKINQSAIIDGARPLVFSTLVNLEIQSILKSANALHLDCFNIFIKPLERELGTHSSLTVGLSHRADDVADYHQRIESVNYSLAHDDGISVKDSHRADIILVGVSRSGKTPTCLYLALQYGIRAANYPFIPEDFNSMLLPKLEKVVHIYFSTTN
;
A
#
# COMPACT_ATOMS: atom_id res chain seq x y z
N MET A 1 18.81 -31.15 -30.58
CA MET A 1 17.49 -30.47 -30.46
C MET A 1 17.31 -30.12 -28.99
N SER A 2 17.74 -28.92 -28.58
CA SER A 2 17.65 -28.50 -27.17
C SER A 2 16.20 -28.18 -26.85
N ILE A 3 15.60 -28.98 -25.97
CA ILE A 3 14.29 -28.69 -25.39
C ILE A 3 14.50 -27.51 -24.45
N THR A 4 14.29 -26.29 -24.92
CA THR A 4 14.25 -25.11 -24.06
C THR A 4 13.00 -25.23 -23.20
N LEU A 5 13.14 -25.81 -22.01
CA LEU A 5 12.09 -25.84 -20.99
C LEU A 5 11.64 -24.39 -20.77
N LYS A 6 10.40 -24.10 -21.11
CA LYS A 6 9.76 -22.82 -20.81
C LYS A 6 9.89 -22.62 -19.29
N PRO A 7 10.42 -21.50 -18.79
CA PRO A 7 10.58 -21.32 -17.35
C PRO A 7 9.21 -21.49 -16.68
N LEU A 8 9.16 -22.38 -15.68
CA LEU A 8 7.96 -22.63 -14.89
C LEU A 8 7.57 -21.34 -14.20
N ARG A 9 6.60 -20.64 -14.79
CA ARG A 9 6.07 -19.38 -14.29
C ARG A 9 4.94 -19.70 -13.33
N ARG A 10 5.03 -19.25 -12.09
CA ARG A 10 4.07 -19.56 -11.02
C ARG A 10 3.37 -18.31 -10.52
N SER A 11 2.05 -18.29 -10.48
CA SER A 11 1.30 -17.13 -9.99
C SER A 11 1.43 -16.97 -8.48
N ALA A 12 1.60 -15.72 -8.05
CA ALA A 12 1.59 -15.28 -6.68
C ALA A 12 0.54 -14.16 -6.53
N PHE A 13 -0.36 -14.29 -5.56
CA PHE A 13 -1.44 -13.34 -5.31
C PHE A 13 -1.22 -12.66 -3.96
N PHE A 14 -1.26 -11.33 -3.92
CA PHE A 14 -1.16 -10.52 -2.72
C PHE A 14 -2.53 -9.93 -2.41
N ILE A 15 -3.18 -10.39 -1.34
CA ILE A 15 -4.60 -10.16 -1.06
C ILE A 15 -4.77 -9.40 0.25
N SER A 16 -5.63 -8.38 0.22
CA SER A 16 -5.97 -7.55 1.39
C SER A 16 -7.39 -7.01 1.29
N ASP A 17 -8.01 -6.76 2.44
CA ASP A 17 -9.26 -6.00 2.58
C ASP A 17 -9.01 -4.47 2.46
N ARG A 18 -7.75 -4.03 2.56
CA ARG A 18 -7.29 -2.66 2.32
C ARG A 18 -6.43 -2.61 1.04
N THR A 19 -5.35 -1.83 1.05
CA THR A 19 -4.58 -1.46 -0.15
C THR A 19 -3.67 -2.57 -0.70
N GLY A 20 -3.43 -3.66 0.03
CA GLY A 20 -2.57 -4.75 -0.42
C GLY A 20 -1.07 -4.52 -0.26
N ILE A 21 -0.63 -3.30 0.06
CA ILE A 21 0.79 -2.91 0.11
C ILE A 21 1.60 -3.80 1.07
N THR A 22 1.04 -4.16 2.23
CA THR A 22 1.71 -5.01 3.22
C THR A 22 1.94 -6.42 2.68
N ALA A 23 0.89 -7.05 2.12
CA ALA A 23 0.98 -8.39 1.55
C ALA A 23 1.95 -8.43 0.36
N GLU A 24 1.90 -7.40 -0.48
CA GLU A 24 2.77 -7.24 -1.64
C GLU A 24 4.24 -7.08 -1.24
N LYS A 25 4.57 -6.13 -0.36
CA LYS A 25 5.96 -5.90 0.06
C LYS A 25 6.57 -7.12 0.74
N LEU A 26 5.82 -7.76 1.65
CA LEU A 26 6.29 -8.94 2.36
C LEU A 26 6.47 -10.12 1.38
N GLY A 27 5.45 -10.40 0.57
CA GLY A 27 5.47 -11.50 -0.37
C GLY A 27 6.57 -11.33 -1.42
N HIS A 28 6.71 -10.15 -2.01
CA HIS A 28 7.77 -9.82 -2.95
C HIS A 28 9.17 -10.01 -2.33
N SER A 29 9.37 -9.57 -1.09
CA SER A 29 10.64 -9.76 -0.38
C SER A 29 10.97 -11.25 -0.14
N LEU A 30 9.96 -12.07 0.18
CA LEU A 30 10.13 -13.51 0.37
C LEU A 30 10.39 -14.25 -0.95
N LEU A 31 9.68 -13.90 -2.02
CA LEU A 31 9.84 -14.55 -3.33
C LEU A 31 11.21 -14.27 -3.96
N LYS A 32 11.82 -13.12 -3.69
CA LYS A 32 13.19 -12.80 -4.11
C LYS A 32 14.26 -13.77 -3.59
N GLN A 33 13.98 -14.51 -2.51
CA GLN A 33 14.90 -15.54 -2.01
C GLN A 33 14.97 -16.77 -2.92
N PHE A 34 14.14 -16.85 -3.96
CA PHE A 34 14.08 -17.96 -4.91
C PHE A 34 14.49 -17.51 -6.32
N GLU A 35 15.76 -17.15 -6.49
CA GLU A 35 16.32 -16.54 -7.72
C GLU A 35 16.11 -17.35 -9.01
N ASN A 36 15.97 -18.68 -8.90
CA ASN A 36 15.79 -19.58 -10.03
C ASN A 36 14.32 -19.77 -10.45
N LEU A 37 13.36 -19.10 -9.78
CA LEU A 37 11.93 -19.20 -10.05
C LEU A 37 11.38 -17.89 -10.60
N SER A 38 10.45 -17.99 -11.55
CA SER A 38 9.75 -16.83 -12.11
C SER A 38 8.32 -16.79 -11.59
N PHE A 39 7.91 -15.63 -11.06
CA PHE A 39 6.57 -15.44 -10.50
C PHE A 39 5.72 -14.48 -11.34
N THR A 40 4.42 -14.76 -11.45
CA THR A 40 3.42 -13.80 -11.92
C THR A 40 2.74 -13.18 -10.71
N GLU A 41 3.22 -12.02 -10.31
CA GLU A 41 2.73 -11.30 -9.13
C GLU A 41 1.42 -10.54 -9.45
N ASN A 42 0.39 -10.74 -8.63
CA ASN A 42 -0.93 -10.14 -8.78
C ASN A 42 -1.41 -9.56 -7.45
N THR A 43 -1.43 -8.23 -7.33
CA THR A 43 -1.97 -7.55 -6.15
C THR A 43 -3.49 -7.36 -6.32
N LEU A 44 -4.26 -7.84 -5.34
CA LEU A 44 -5.72 -7.78 -5.28
C LEU A 44 -6.16 -7.04 -4.00
N PRO A 45 -6.26 -5.71 -4.04
CA PRO A 45 -6.70 -4.91 -2.91
C PRO A 45 -8.24 -4.92 -2.77
N TYR A 46 -8.74 -4.46 -1.62
CA TYR A 46 -10.15 -4.26 -1.32
C TYR A 46 -11.03 -5.50 -1.51
N LEU A 47 -10.54 -6.65 -1.04
CA LEU A 47 -11.30 -7.89 -0.96
C LEU A 47 -12.16 -7.92 0.32
N ASP A 48 -13.28 -7.21 0.26
CA ASP A 48 -14.16 -6.90 1.39
C ASP A 48 -15.59 -7.47 1.26
N THR A 49 -15.90 -8.22 0.20
CA THR A 49 -17.19 -8.91 0.03
C THR A 49 -17.03 -10.39 -0.35
N LEU A 50 -18.08 -11.18 -0.09
CA LEU A 50 -18.12 -12.61 -0.38
C LEU A 50 -18.12 -12.89 -1.90
N GLU A 51 -18.76 -12.03 -2.68
CA GLU A 51 -18.80 -12.13 -4.15
C GLU A 51 -17.41 -11.89 -4.73
N LYS A 52 -16.71 -10.85 -4.26
CA LYS A 52 -15.32 -10.58 -4.67
C LYS A 52 -14.42 -11.76 -4.30
N ALA A 53 -14.57 -12.32 -3.10
CA ALA A 53 -13.81 -13.49 -2.65
C ALA A 53 -14.00 -14.68 -3.59
N SER A 54 -15.24 -14.97 -3.98
CA SER A 54 -15.59 -16.08 -4.89
C SER A 54 -15.01 -15.88 -6.29
N ALA A 55 -15.03 -14.66 -6.81
CA ALA A 55 -14.39 -14.31 -8.08
C ALA A 55 -12.86 -14.51 -8.01
N VAL A 56 -12.24 -14.13 -6.89
CA VAL A 56 -10.80 -14.33 -6.68
C VAL A 56 -10.43 -15.80 -6.58
N VAL A 57 -11.22 -16.63 -5.90
CA VAL A 57 -11.03 -18.10 -5.88
C VAL A 57 -11.01 -18.65 -7.30
N THR A 58 -11.97 -18.23 -8.12
CA THR A 58 -12.06 -18.64 -9.53
C THR A 58 -10.80 -18.25 -10.30
N LYS A 59 -10.33 -17.01 -10.14
CA LYS A 59 -9.10 -16.51 -10.78
C LYS A 59 -7.86 -17.31 -10.34
N ILE A 60 -7.72 -17.59 -9.05
CA ILE A 60 -6.59 -18.38 -8.51
C ILE A 60 -6.60 -19.79 -9.10
N ASN A 61 -7.76 -20.45 -9.13
CA ASN A 61 -7.88 -21.80 -9.66
C ASN A 61 -7.58 -21.84 -11.17
N GLN A 62 -7.99 -20.82 -11.93
CA GLN A 62 -7.63 -20.71 -13.35
C GLN A 62 -6.12 -20.55 -13.55
N SER A 63 -5.46 -19.69 -12.76
CA SER A 63 -3.99 -19.57 -12.78
C SER A 63 -3.28 -20.88 -12.48
N ALA A 64 -3.82 -21.70 -11.55
CA ALA A 64 -3.26 -23.02 -11.26
C ALA A 64 -3.22 -23.94 -12.50
N ILE A 65 -4.27 -23.89 -13.32
CA ILE A 65 -4.37 -24.66 -14.57
C ILE A 65 -3.41 -24.11 -15.62
N ILE A 66 -3.39 -22.79 -15.81
CA ILE A 66 -2.56 -22.11 -16.83
C ILE A 66 -1.07 -22.31 -16.54
N ASP A 67 -0.67 -22.17 -15.28
CA ASP A 67 0.72 -22.27 -14.86
C ASP A 67 1.19 -23.73 -14.71
N GLY A 68 0.24 -24.68 -14.63
CA GLY A 68 0.54 -26.08 -14.31
C GLY A 68 1.14 -26.28 -12.91
N ALA A 69 1.00 -25.29 -12.03
CA ALA A 69 1.57 -25.28 -10.69
C ALA A 69 0.62 -24.60 -9.70
N ARG A 70 0.57 -25.11 -8.46
CA ARG A 70 -0.29 -24.57 -7.40
C ARG A 70 0.09 -23.12 -7.06
N PRO A 71 -0.76 -22.09 -7.22
CA PRO A 71 -0.40 -20.70 -6.94
C PRO A 71 -0.03 -20.45 -5.47
N LEU A 72 0.60 -19.30 -5.24
CA LEU A 72 0.89 -18.78 -3.90
C LEU A 72 -0.09 -17.66 -3.57
N VAL A 73 -0.61 -17.64 -2.35
CA VAL A 73 -1.52 -16.59 -1.87
C VAL A 73 -0.95 -16.04 -0.57
N PHE A 74 -0.59 -14.76 -0.57
CA PHE A 74 -0.21 -14.01 0.62
C PHE A 74 -1.39 -13.13 1.02
N SER A 75 -1.92 -13.33 2.22
CA SER A 75 -3.14 -12.67 2.69
C SER A 75 -2.89 -11.85 3.94
N THR A 76 -3.59 -10.72 4.04
CA THR A 76 -3.70 -9.89 5.26
C THR A 76 -5.16 -9.74 5.73
N LEU A 77 -6.05 -10.59 5.24
CA LEU A 77 -7.49 -10.52 5.53
C LEU A 77 -7.79 -10.74 7.00
N VAL A 78 -8.67 -9.90 7.56
CA VAL A 78 -9.16 -10.07 8.93
C VAL A 78 -10.52 -10.77 8.98
N ASN A 79 -11.40 -10.52 8.00
CA ASN A 79 -12.73 -11.12 7.94
C ASN A 79 -12.67 -12.65 7.74
N LEU A 80 -13.17 -13.39 8.73
CA LEU A 80 -13.11 -14.86 8.77
C LEU A 80 -13.96 -15.54 7.67
N GLU A 81 -15.08 -14.96 7.27
CA GLU A 81 -15.94 -15.51 6.22
C GLU A 81 -15.26 -15.39 4.85
N ILE A 82 -14.69 -14.23 4.55
CA ILE A 82 -13.92 -14.00 3.31
C ILE A 82 -12.68 -14.91 3.29
N GLN A 83 -11.98 -15.05 4.43
CA GLN A 83 -10.87 -15.99 4.54
C GLN A 83 -11.30 -17.44 4.28
N SER A 84 -12.46 -17.85 4.80
CA SER A 84 -12.99 -19.20 4.59
C SER A 84 -13.26 -19.47 3.11
N ILE A 85 -13.88 -18.52 2.41
CA ILE A 85 -14.07 -18.61 0.95
C ILE A 85 -12.72 -18.69 0.25
N LEU A 86 -11.78 -17.79 0.57
CA LEU A 86 -10.47 -17.76 -0.08
C LEU A 86 -9.70 -19.07 0.10
N LYS A 87 -9.76 -19.69 1.28
CA LYS A 87 -9.14 -20.98 1.59
C LYS A 87 -9.65 -22.14 0.73
N SER A 88 -10.81 -22.01 0.08
CA SER A 88 -11.30 -23.01 -0.88
C SER A 88 -10.51 -23.02 -2.21
N ALA A 89 -9.73 -21.97 -2.50
CA ALA A 89 -8.86 -21.94 -3.67
C ALA A 89 -7.72 -22.97 -3.55
N ASN A 90 -7.41 -23.64 -4.65
CA ASN A 90 -6.27 -24.56 -4.78
C ASN A 90 -4.95 -23.78 -4.83
N ALA A 91 -4.51 -23.28 -3.67
CA ALA A 91 -3.29 -22.50 -3.52
C ALA A 91 -2.55 -22.86 -2.22
N LEU A 92 -1.28 -22.46 -2.13
CA LEU A 92 -0.62 -22.34 -0.84
C LEU A 92 -1.03 -21.01 -0.20
N HIS A 93 -1.75 -21.08 0.92
CA HIS A 93 -2.20 -19.92 1.66
C HIS A 93 -1.22 -19.53 2.76
N LEU A 94 -0.70 -18.31 2.67
CA LEU A 94 0.23 -17.70 3.62
C LEU A 94 -0.48 -16.49 4.25
N ASP A 95 -0.98 -16.69 5.45
CA ASP A 95 -1.58 -15.62 6.25
C ASP A 95 -0.46 -14.82 6.94
N CYS A 96 -0.20 -13.63 6.41
CA CYS A 96 0.92 -12.80 6.82
C CYS A 96 0.80 -12.36 8.29
N PHE A 97 -0.40 -12.27 8.86
CA PHE A 97 -0.58 -11.89 10.26
C PHE A 97 -0.53 -13.10 11.19
N ASN A 98 -1.26 -14.17 10.87
CA ASN A 98 -1.29 -15.35 11.74
C ASN A 98 0.07 -16.03 11.90
N ILE A 99 0.98 -15.88 10.93
CA ILE A 99 2.36 -16.36 11.03
C ILE A 99 3.13 -15.69 12.17
N PHE A 100 2.96 -14.37 12.37
CA PHE A 100 3.72 -13.61 13.38
C PHE A 100 2.96 -13.43 14.70
N ILE A 101 1.62 -13.47 14.67
CA ILE A 101 0.82 -13.24 15.88
C ILE A 101 1.03 -14.34 16.91
N LYS A 102 1.08 -15.62 16.52
CA LYS A 102 1.29 -16.71 17.49
C LYS A 102 2.62 -16.60 18.26
N PRO A 103 3.76 -16.32 17.61
CA PRO A 103 4.99 -15.99 18.33
C PRO A 103 4.84 -14.79 19.28
N LEU A 104 4.19 -13.72 18.84
CA LEU A 104 3.99 -12.52 19.66
C LEU A 104 3.09 -12.79 20.88
N GLU A 105 2.02 -13.57 20.73
CA GLU A 105 1.14 -13.95 21.84
C GLU A 105 1.91 -14.72 22.93
N ARG A 106 2.83 -15.60 22.51
CA ARG A 106 3.68 -16.35 23.45
C ARG A 106 4.66 -15.44 24.16
N GLU A 107 5.32 -14.54 23.42
CA GLU A 107 6.32 -13.63 23.98
C GLU A 107 5.69 -12.59 24.91
N LEU A 108 4.54 -12.04 24.53
CA LEU A 108 3.84 -11.00 25.28
C LEU A 108 2.95 -11.57 26.39
N GLY A 109 2.77 -12.88 26.46
CA GLY A 109 1.95 -13.54 27.48
C GLY A 109 0.46 -13.16 27.41
N THR A 110 -0.01 -12.67 26.27
CA THR A 110 -1.41 -12.27 26.06
C THR A 110 -1.90 -12.73 24.70
N HIS A 111 -3.17 -13.11 24.61
CA HIS A 111 -3.81 -13.37 23.34
C HIS A 111 -4.00 -12.08 22.56
N SER A 112 -3.89 -12.19 21.24
CA SER A 112 -4.24 -11.13 20.33
C SER A 112 -5.76 -10.94 20.31
N SER A 113 -6.19 -9.69 20.18
CA SER A 113 -7.60 -9.33 20.02
C SER A 113 -8.19 -9.77 18.65
N LEU A 114 -7.54 -10.69 17.93
CA LEU A 114 -7.96 -11.22 16.63
C LEU A 114 -9.34 -11.90 16.65
N THR A 115 -9.92 -12.10 17.84
CA THR A 115 -11.25 -12.65 18.03
C THR A 115 -12.21 -11.49 18.25
N VAL A 116 -13.12 -11.27 17.31
CA VAL A 116 -14.30 -10.36 17.40
C VAL A 116 -14.00 -8.87 17.17
N GLY A 117 -14.14 -8.43 15.91
CA GLY A 117 -14.82 -7.17 15.57
C GLY A 117 -14.32 -5.85 16.17
N LEU A 118 -13.07 -5.77 16.66
CA LEU A 118 -12.57 -4.60 17.39
C LEU A 118 -11.40 -3.88 16.73
N SER A 119 -11.23 -4.00 15.42
CA SER A 119 -10.43 -3.05 14.64
C SER A 119 -11.23 -1.83 14.16
N HIS A 120 -12.46 -1.56 14.64
CA HIS A 120 -13.41 -0.74 13.85
C HIS A 120 -14.24 0.37 14.54
N ARG A 121 -13.95 0.89 15.74
CA ARG A 121 -14.88 1.91 16.32
C ARG A 121 -14.32 3.22 16.86
N ALA A 122 -13.08 3.29 17.32
CA ALA A 122 -12.53 4.55 17.85
C ALA A 122 -11.29 4.99 17.07
N ASP A 123 -10.27 4.14 17.03
CA ASP A 123 -9.01 4.48 16.35
C ASP A 123 -9.19 4.54 14.82
N ASP A 124 -9.97 3.63 14.23
CA ASP A 124 -10.28 3.67 12.79
C ASP A 124 -11.15 4.90 12.40
N VAL A 125 -11.98 5.43 13.32
CA VAL A 125 -12.77 6.65 13.06
C VAL A 125 -11.89 7.90 13.19
N ALA A 126 -10.99 7.92 14.17
CA ALA A 126 -10.00 8.99 14.33
C ALA A 126 -9.01 8.99 13.15
N ASP A 127 -8.46 7.83 12.77
CA ASP A 127 -7.57 7.67 11.62
C ASP A 127 -8.28 7.97 10.30
N TYR A 128 -9.55 7.57 10.16
CA TYR A 128 -10.36 7.93 8.99
C TYR A 128 -10.61 9.43 8.92
N HIS A 129 -11.04 10.07 10.02
CA HIS A 129 -11.24 11.51 10.06
C HIS A 129 -9.92 12.26 9.79
N GLN A 130 -8.82 11.84 10.42
CA GLN A 130 -7.50 12.42 10.20
C GLN A 130 -7.10 12.29 8.74
N ARG A 131 -7.35 11.13 8.11
CA ARG A 131 -7.04 10.91 6.70
C ARG A 131 -7.91 11.77 5.77
N ILE A 132 -9.21 11.89 6.04
CA ILE A 132 -10.10 12.79 5.30
C ILE A 132 -9.66 14.25 5.46
N GLU A 133 -9.28 14.67 6.66
CA GLU A 133 -8.75 16.00 6.91
C GLU A 133 -7.45 16.23 6.13
N SER A 134 -6.55 15.26 6.11
CA SER A 134 -5.29 15.34 5.35
C SER A 134 -5.50 15.39 3.85
N VAL A 135 -6.48 14.65 3.30
CA VAL A 135 -6.85 14.74 1.88
C VAL A 135 -7.43 16.11 1.55
N ASN A 136 -8.37 16.59 2.36
CA ASN A 136 -8.97 17.92 2.18
C ASN A 136 -7.91 19.03 2.26
N TYR A 137 -6.97 18.91 3.21
CA TYR A 137 -5.84 19.82 3.32
C TYR A 137 -4.98 19.81 2.06
N SER A 138 -4.55 18.64 1.60
CA SER A 138 -3.68 18.53 0.42
C SER A 138 -4.37 19.01 -0.87
N LEU A 139 -5.66 18.75 -1.05
CA LEU A 139 -6.43 19.29 -2.18
C LEU A 139 -6.54 20.82 -2.11
N ALA A 140 -6.78 21.38 -0.93
CA ALA A 140 -6.87 22.83 -0.74
C ALA A 140 -5.53 23.56 -0.93
N HIS A 141 -4.40 22.86 -0.86
CA HIS A 141 -3.05 23.41 -0.99
C HIS A 141 -2.31 22.91 -2.25
N ASP A 142 -3.03 22.35 -3.24
CA ASP A 142 -2.42 21.90 -4.48
C ASP A 142 -2.07 23.05 -5.43
N ASP A 143 -2.88 24.11 -5.43
CA ASP A 143 -2.77 25.25 -6.35
C ASP A 143 -1.55 26.14 -6.06
N GLY A 144 -0.80 25.88 -4.99
CA GLY A 144 0.46 26.54 -4.69
C GLY A 144 0.40 28.02 -4.28
N ILE A 145 -0.81 28.60 -4.23
CA ILE A 145 -1.05 30.03 -4.05
C ILE A 145 -1.37 30.39 -2.59
N SER A 146 -1.84 29.43 -1.78
CA SER A 146 -2.23 29.69 -0.40
C SER A 146 -1.12 29.34 0.58
N VAL A 147 -0.43 30.36 1.10
CA VAL A 147 0.42 30.25 2.31
C VAL A 147 -0.46 30.19 3.57
N LYS A 148 -1.77 30.44 3.46
CA LYS A 148 -2.70 30.31 4.60
C LYS A 148 -2.67 28.86 5.07
N ASP A 149 -2.60 28.67 6.39
CA ASP A 149 -2.55 27.35 7.04
C ASP A 149 -1.35 26.44 6.71
N SER A 150 -0.28 26.99 6.12
CA SER A 150 0.98 26.26 5.90
C SER A 150 1.63 25.75 7.20
N HIS A 151 1.37 26.37 8.35
CA HIS A 151 1.79 25.90 9.67
C HIS A 151 1.13 24.57 10.10
N ARG A 152 -0.01 24.20 9.48
CA ARG A 152 -0.69 22.91 9.71
C ARG A 152 -0.17 21.79 8.82
N ALA A 153 0.70 22.11 7.85
CA ALA A 153 1.34 21.09 7.02
C ALA A 153 2.25 20.22 7.89
N ASP A 154 2.16 18.91 7.70
CA ASP A 154 3.13 17.97 8.22
C ASP A 154 4.37 17.95 7.33
N ILE A 155 4.16 18.12 6.02
CA ILE A 155 5.19 18.16 4.99
C ILE A 155 4.84 19.23 3.96
N ILE A 156 5.84 19.98 3.52
CA ILE A 156 5.72 20.90 2.39
C ILE A 156 6.66 20.44 1.28
N LEU A 157 6.08 20.18 0.11
CA LEU A 157 6.76 19.77 -1.10
C LEU A 157 7.11 21.00 -1.94
N VAL A 158 8.41 21.28 -2.06
CA VAL A 158 8.93 22.42 -2.83
C VAL A 158 9.54 21.91 -4.13
N GLY A 159 9.19 22.51 -5.27
CA GLY A 159 9.81 22.16 -6.55
C GLY A 159 9.22 22.89 -7.77
N VAL A 160 9.91 22.78 -8.91
CA VAL A 160 9.50 23.42 -10.18
C VAL A 160 8.19 22.88 -10.72
N SER A 161 7.50 23.64 -11.57
CA SER A 161 6.25 23.18 -12.21
C SER A 161 6.41 21.81 -12.88
N ARG A 162 5.37 20.97 -12.81
CA ARG A 162 5.31 19.61 -13.40
C ARG A 162 6.28 18.57 -12.81
N SER A 163 6.86 18.81 -11.64
CA SER A 163 7.70 17.84 -10.92
C SER A 163 6.93 16.77 -10.12
N GLY A 164 5.67 16.47 -10.47
CA GLY A 164 4.88 15.43 -9.76
C GLY A 164 4.44 15.76 -8.32
N LYS A 165 4.58 17.01 -7.85
CA LYS A 165 4.20 17.39 -6.46
C LYS A 165 2.73 17.10 -6.13
N THR A 166 1.82 17.47 -7.02
CA THR A 166 0.37 17.23 -6.88
C THR A 166 0.01 15.77 -6.60
N PRO A 167 0.37 14.79 -7.46
CA PRO A 167 0.06 13.40 -7.18
C PRO A 167 0.80 12.86 -5.95
N THR A 168 1.99 13.38 -5.63
CA THR A 168 2.70 13.00 -4.39
C THR A 168 2.00 13.51 -3.13
N CYS A 169 1.52 14.75 -3.10
CA CYS A 169 0.75 15.30 -1.97
C CYS A 169 -0.49 14.43 -1.71
N LEU A 170 -1.25 14.16 -2.76
CA LEU A 170 -2.47 13.36 -2.67
C LEU A 170 -2.16 11.91 -2.23
N TYR A 171 -1.08 11.31 -2.75
CA TYR A 171 -0.64 9.98 -2.33
C TYR A 171 -0.26 9.93 -0.85
N LEU A 172 0.47 10.92 -0.35
CA LEU A 172 0.86 11.01 1.05
C LEU A 172 -0.36 11.15 1.97
N ALA A 173 -1.33 11.97 1.57
CA ALA A 173 -2.59 12.11 2.30
C ALA A 173 -3.40 10.81 2.31
N LEU A 174 -3.59 10.16 1.15
CA LEU A 174 -4.40 8.95 1.02
C LEU A 174 -3.79 7.73 1.72
N GLN A 175 -2.47 7.53 1.62
CA GLN A 175 -1.81 6.33 2.13
C GLN A 175 -1.35 6.46 3.57
N TYR A 176 -0.92 7.67 3.97
CA TYR A 176 -0.26 7.89 5.26
C TYR A 176 -0.99 8.92 6.13
N GLY A 177 -2.08 9.53 5.67
CA GLY A 177 -2.81 10.53 6.45
C GLY A 177 -2.01 11.79 6.71
N ILE A 178 -1.02 12.11 5.87
CA ILE A 178 -0.11 13.25 6.03
C ILE A 178 -0.71 14.49 5.36
N ARG A 179 -0.74 15.62 6.07
CA ARG A 179 -1.11 16.94 5.52
C ARG A 179 0.03 17.48 4.67
N ALA A 180 0.06 17.12 3.39
CA ALA A 180 1.08 17.56 2.45
C ALA A 180 0.64 18.82 1.69
N ALA A 181 1.45 19.88 1.68
CA ALA A 181 1.20 21.08 0.88
C ALA A 181 2.15 21.16 -0.33
N ASN A 182 1.64 21.66 -1.45
CA ASN A 182 2.41 21.86 -2.68
C ASN A 182 2.88 23.32 -2.76
N TYR A 183 4.19 23.56 -2.70
CA TYR A 183 4.78 24.87 -2.86
C TYR A 183 5.52 24.97 -4.22
N PRO A 184 5.05 25.79 -5.16
CA PRO A 184 5.71 25.97 -6.44
C PRO A 184 6.97 26.80 -6.22
N PHE A 185 8.12 26.27 -6.62
CA PHE A 185 9.38 27.01 -6.58
C PHE A 185 9.50 27.85 -7.86
N ILE A 186 9.40 29.17 -7.73
CA ILE A 186 9.32 30.13 -8.85
C ILE A 186 10.61 30.93 -9.02
N PRO A 187 10.86 31.52 -10.20
CA PRO A 187 12.10 32.25 -10.46
C PRO A 187 12.42 33.37 -9.45
N GLU A 188 11.40 34.01 -8.92
CA GLU A 188 11.49 35.08 -7.93
C GLU A 188 12.09 34.58 -6.60
N ASP A 189 11.92 33.29 -6.27
CA ASP A 189 12.51 32.66 -5.08
C ASP A 189 14.03 32.46 -5.22
N PHE A 190 14.60 32.48 -6.44
CA PHE A 190 16.07 32.41 -6.59
C PHE A 190 16.76 33.68 -6.09
N ASN A 191 16.08 34.83 -6.16
CA ASN A 191 16.67 36.12 -5.80
C ASN A 191 16.84 36.29 -4.28
N SER A 192 16.04 35.60 -3.48
CA SER A 192 16.12 35.70 -2.02
C SER A 192 17.19 34.78 -1.42
N MET A 193 17.68 33.74 -2.14
CA MET A 193 18.46 32.60 -1.62
C MET A 193 17.88 31.98 -0.32
N LEU A 194 16.65 32.34 0.04
CA LEU A 194 16.01 32.01 1.29
C LEU A 194 14.71 31.32 0.92
N LEU A 195 14.67 30.02 1.18
CA LEU A 195 13.43 29.28 1.21
C LEU A 195 12.46 29.98 2.17
N PRO A 196 11.13 29.90 1.93
CA PRO A 196 10.17 30.42 2.89
C PRO A 196 10.47 29.80 4.26
N LYS A 197 10.45 30.60 5.33
CA LYS A 197 10.70 30.13 6.70
C LYS A 197 9.56 29.20 7.13
N LEU A 198 9.66 27.95 6.72
CA LEU A 198 8.71 26.90 6.98
C LEU A 198 9.41 25.88 7.89
N GLU A 199 8.78 25.57 9.02
CA GLU A 199 9.40 24.75 10.06
C GLU A 199 9.47 23.25 9.69
N LYS A 200 8.71 22.82 8.69
CA LYS A 200 8.54 21.41 8.27
C LYS A 200 8.61 21.26 6.75
N VAL A 201 9.81 21.31 6.20
CA VAL A 201 10.03 21.23 4.74
C VAL A 201 10.69 19.91 4.37
N VAL A 202 10.07 19.18 3.43
CA VAL A 202 10.71 18.05 2.76
C VAL A 202 10.96 18.45 1.32
N HIS A 203 12.23 18.61 0.98
CA HIS A 203 12.63 19.00 -0.36
C HIS A 203 12.58 17.82 -1.30
N ILE A 204 11.71 17.88 -2.31
CA ILE A 204 11.74 16.93 -3.43
C ILE A 204 12.19 17.69 -4.68
N TYR A 205 13.50 17.62 -4.95
CA TYR A 205 14.08 18.08 -6.20
C TYR A 205 13.90 17.00 -7.26
N PHE A 206 13.03 17.24 -8.22
CA PHE A 206 13.14 16.56 -9.51
C PHE A 206 13.86 17.51 -10.45
N SER A 207 15.12 17.22 -10.74
CA SER A 207 15.75 17.81 -11.93
C SER A 207 15.07 17.18 -13.14
N THR A 208 14.55 18.00 -14.05
CA THR A 208 14.45 17.55 -15.44
C THR A 208 15.90 17.46 -15.93
N THR A 209 16.48 16.26 -15.90
CA THR A 209 17.66 15.95 -16.70
C THR A 209 17.28 16.21 -18.16
N ASN A 210 17.95 17.18 -18.78
CA ASN A 210 18.16 17.17 -20.23
C ASN A 210 18.92 15.90 -20.60
#